data_AF-A0AAE1W1U7-F1
#
_entry.id   AF-A0AAE1W1U7-F1
#
_cell.length_a   1.000
_cell.length_b   1.000
_cell.length_c   1.000
_cell.angle_alpha   90.00
_cell.angle_beta   90.00
_cell.angle_gamma   90.00
#
_symmetry.space_group_name_H-M   'P 1'
#
loop_
_entity.id
_entity.type
_entity.pdbx_description
1 polymer ?
#
loop_
_entity_poly.entity_id
_entity_poly.type
_entity_poly.pdbx_seq_one_letter_code
_entity_poly.pdbx_strand_id
1 'polypeptide(L)'
;MENGSLEERLFRKNNSPPIPWFIRYRIAREVASALIFLHNSKPKPIIHRDLKPANILLDQNFVSKVGDVGLSTMLHPDTSNTATLYKDTSPVGTLCYIDPEYQRTGLVSPKSDVYAFGMVVLQLLTAKPAIALARTVEMAIDDDCLDRILDAEAGNWPAEETKELAILALRCTELRHRDRPDLRNQILPALEKLKMVADKARDLATSPPTGPPSHFICPILKVVMNDPCVAADGYSYDRKAIEEWVEENDTSPITSMPLPNKSLIPNYTLLSAITHWKSGQC
;
A
#
# COMPACT_ATOMS: atom_id res chain seq x y z
N MET A 1 -6.53 -11.40 -10.55
CA MET A 1 -6.46 -11.20 -9.09
C MET A 1 -7.54 -10.22 -8.70
N GLU A 2 -8.02 -10.26 -7.46
CA GLU A 2 -9.24 -9.59 -6.99
C GLU A 2 -9.18 -8.07 -7.10
N ASN A 3 -7.99 -7.48 -6.87
CA ASN A 3 -7.78 -6.04 -6.98
C ASN A 3 -7.27 -5.60 -8.37
N GLY A 4 -7.26 -6.50 -9.37
CA GLY A 4 -6.81 -6.17 -10.73
C GLY A 4 -5.31 -5.88 -10.82
N SER A 5 -4.93 -4.98 -11.72
CA SER A 5 -3.54 -4.53 -11.90
C SER A 5 -3.21 -3.30 -11.05
N LEU A 6 -1.93 -3.09 -10.80
CA LEU A 6 -1.42 -1.90 -10.11
C LEU A 6 -1.76 -0.62 -10.87
N GLU A 7 -1.76 -0.66 -12.21
CA GLU A 7 -2.18 0.48 -13.04
C GLU A 7 -3.62 0.91 -12.72
N GLU A 8 -4.55 -0.04 -12.73
CA GLU A 8 -5.97 0.24 -12.47
C GLU A 8 -6.17 0.81 -11.07
N ARG A 9 -5.41 0.30 -10.08
CA ARG A 9 -5.51 0.76 -8.69
C ARG A 9 -4.83 2.10 -8.45
N LEU A 10 -3.68 2.38 -9.07
CA LEU A 10 -3.02 3.69 -8.99
C LEU A 10 -3.86 4.79 -9.64
N PHE A 11 -4.46 4.52 -10.80
CA PHE A 11 -5.33 5.48 -11.49
C PHE A 11 -6.79 5.40 -11.03
N ARG A 12 -7.08 4.65 -9.95
CA ARG A 12 -8.39 4.54 -9.30
C ARG A 12 -9.53 4.28 -10.30
N LYS A 13 -9.29 3.40 -11.28
CA LYS A 13 -10.37 2.96 -12.18
C LYS A 13 -11.52 2.40 -11.35
N ASN A 14 -12.75 2.66 -11.79
CA ASN A 14 -13.99 2.30 -11.11
C ASN A 14 -14.14 2.88 -9.69
N ASN A 15 -13.60 4.08 -9.43
CA ASN A 15 -13.64 4.76 -8.13
C ASN A 15 -13.09 3.92 -6.96
N SER A 16 -12.11 3.06 -7.27
CA SER A 16 -11.48 2.23 -6.25
C SER A 16 -10.68 3.10 -5.26
N PRO A 17 -10.65 2.76 -3.95
CA PRO A 17 -10.00 3.59 -2.94
C PRO A 17 -8.49 3.70 -3.19
N PRO A 18 -7.83 4.79 -2.77
CA PRO A 18 -6.39 4.93 -2.95
C PRO A 18 -5.62 3.83 -2.21
N ILE A 19 -4.48 3.40 -2.77
CA ILE A 19 -3.56 2.50 -2.08
C ILE A 19 -2.76 3.34 -1.06
N PRO A 20 -2.77 3.01 0.25
CA PRO A 20 -1.96 3.71 1.24
C PRO A 20 -0.46 3.60 0.98
N TRP A 21 0.31 4.63 1.33
CA TRP A 21 1.75 4.70 1.04
C TRP A 21 2.55 3.49 1.55
N PHE A 22 2.22 2.96 2.73
CA PHE A 22 2.93 1.83 3.33
C PHE A 22 2.71 0.53 2.55
N ILE A 23 1.55 0.38 1.90
CA ILE A 23 1.30 -0.72 0.97
C ILE A 23 2.11 -0.52 -0.32
N ARG A 24 2.27 0.71 -0.80
CA ARG A 24 3.10 1.02 -1.99
C ARG A 24 4.57 0.68 -1.77
N TYR A 25 5.12 0.96 -0.58
CA TYR A 25 6.47 0.52 -0.20
C TYR A 25 6.60 -0.99 -0.22
N ARG A 26 5.61 -1.71 0.32
CA ARG A 26 5.58 -3.17 0.29
C ARG A 26 5.57 -3.70 -1.15
N ILE A 27 4.73 -3.13 -2.03
CA ILE A 27 4.66 -3.51 -3.45
C ILE A 27 6.02 -3.32 -4.13
N ALA A 28 6.70 -2.18 -3.92
CA ALA A 28 8.04 -1.96 -4.49
C ALA A 28 9.04 -3.05 -4.06
N ARG A 29 9.06 -3.41 -2.77
CA ARG A 29 9.91 -4.49 -2.24
C ARG A 29 9.58 -5.86 -2.83
N GLU A 30 8.30 -6.19 -2.96
CA GLU A 30 7.83 -7.46 -3.52
C GLU A 30 8.18 -7.59 -5.00
N VAL A 31 8.00 -6.53 -5.79
CA VAL A 31 8.41 -6.48 -7.21
C VAL A 31 9.92 -6.65 -7.33
N ALA A 32 10.72 -5.94 -6.52
CA ALA A 32 12.18 -6.11 -6.52
C ALA A 32 12.58 -7.55 -6.18
N SER A 33 11.93 -8.17 -5.20
CA SER A 33 12.17 -9.58 -4.83
C SER A 33 11.83 -10.55 -5.98
N ALA A 34 10.72 -10.31 -6.68
CA ALA A 34 10.33 -11.12 -7.85
C ALA A 34 11.34 -11.00 -9.00
N LEU A 35 11.82 -9.80 -9.29
CA LEU A 35 12.85 -9.58 -10.30
C LEU A 35 14.18 -10.26 -9.92
N ILE A 36 14.58 -10.20 -8.64
CA ILE A 36 15.76 -10.94 -8.14
C ILE A 36 15.59 -12.44 -8.38
N PHE A 37 14.40 -12.99 -8.11
CA PHE A 37 14.12 -14.40 -8.36
C PHE A 37 14.27 -14.74 -9.86
N LEU A 38 13.71 -13.93 -10.76
CA LEU A 38 13.82 -14.12 -12.21
C LEU A 38 15.29 -14.03 -12.68
N HIS A 39 16.02 -13.00 -12.24
CA HIS A 39 17.41 -12.76 -12.64
C HIS A 39 18.38 -13.84 -12.12
N ASN A 40 18.03 -14.52 -11.02
CA ASN A 40 18.85 -15.61 -10.45
C ASN A 40 18.39 -17.00 -10.87
N SER A 41 17.36 -17.10 -11.70
CA SER A 41 16.86 -18.38 -12.20
C SER A 41 17.96 -19.17 -12.91
N LYS A 42 17.88 -20.50 -12.80
CA LYS A 42 18.83 -21.45 -13.41
C LYS A 42 18.12 -22.31 -14.46
N PRO A 43 18.80 -22.72 -15.54
CA PRO A 43 20.24 -22.54 -15.81
C PRO A 43 20.62 -21.12 -16.25
N LYS A 44 19.65 -20.28 -16.63
CA LYS A 44 19.87 -18.94 -17.20
C LYS A 44 18.99 -17.90 -16.51
N PRO A 45 19.50 -16.66 -16.30
CA PRO A 45 18.69 -15.53 -15.89
C PRO A 45 17.50 -15.32 -16.82
N ILE A 46 16.33 -15.04 -16.24
CA ILE A 46 15.13 -14.63 -16.98
C ILE A 46 15.01 -13.12 -16.85
N ILE A 47 14.98 -12.41 -17.98
CA ILE A 47 14.72 -10.96 -18.01
C ILE A 47 13.25 -10.77 -18.38
N HIS A 48 12.53 -9.94 -17.61
CA HIS A 48 11.10 -9.72 -17.75
C HIS A 48 10.75 -8.97 -19.05
N ARG A 49 11.47 -7.87 -19.32
CA ARG A 49 11.40 -7.01 -20.53
C ARG A 49 10.16 -6.13 -20.70
N ASP A 50 9.05 -6.46 -20.06
CA ASP A 50 7.83 -5.62 -20.07
C ASP A 50 7.28 -5.36 -18.66
N LEU A 51 8.17 -5.04 -17.72
CA LEU A 51 7.73 -4.67 -16.38
C LEU A 51 7.06 -3.29 -16.43
N LYS A 52 5.81 -3.22 -15.98
CA LYS A 52 5.00 -2.00 -15.91
C LYS A 52 3.86 -2.20 -14.91
N PRO A 53 3.19 -1.13 -14.43
CA PRO A 53 2.08 -1.27 -13.48
C PRO A 53 0.94 -2.17 -13.98
N ALA A 54 0.66 -2.20 -15.28
CA ALA A 54 -0.37 -3.08 -15.84
C ALA A 54 -0.03 -4.59 -15.70
N ASN A 55 1.26 -4.92 -15.60
CA ASN A 55 1.76 -6.29 -15.46
C ASN A 55 2.07 -6.66 -14.00
N ILE A 56 1.71 -5.81 -13.03
CA ILE A 56 1.81 -6.11 -11.60
C ILE A 56 0.39 -6.29 -11.09
N LEU A 57 0.03 -7.52 -10.75
CA LEU A 57 -1.31 -7.87 -10.27
C LEU A 57 -1.38 -7.84 -8.75
N LEU A 58 -2.55 -7.48 -8.21
CA LEU A 58 -2.78 -7.33 -6.77
C LEU A 58 -3.89 -8.28 -6.29
N ASP A 59 -3.59 -9.09 -5.29
CA ASP A 59 -4.60 -9.92 -4.62
C ASP A 59 -5.49 -9.12 -3.66
N GLN A 60 -6.47 -9.78 -3.03
CA GLN A 60 -7.37 -9.17 -2.04
C GLN A 60 -6.66 -8.42 -0.89
N ASN A 61 -5.44 -8.82 -0.53
CA ASN A 61 -4.64 -8.24 0.55
C ASN A 61 -3.58 -7.26 0.03
N PHE A 62 -3.66 -6.85 -1.24
CA PHE A 62 -2.67 -6.05 -1.95
C PHE A 62 -1.27 -6.69 -2.04
N VAL A 63 -1.17 -8.02 -1.93
CA VAL A 63 0.09 -8.72 -2.23
C VAL A 63 0.29 -8.68 -3.74
N SER A 64 1.45 -8.21 -4.15
CA SER A 64 1.78 -8.03 -5.57
C SER A 64 2.36 -9.29 -6.19
N LYS A 65 1.99 -9.54 -7.45
CA LYS A 65 2.56 -10.59 -8.30
C LYS A 65 2.91 -10.02 -9.65
N VAL A 66 4.17 -10.18 -10.05
CA VAL A 66 4.63 -9.84 -11.40
C VAL A 66 4.08 -10.89 -12.37
N GLY A 67 3.33 -10.43 -13.37
CA GLY A 67 2.70 -11.25 -14.40
C GLY A 67 3.14 -10.82 -15.81
N ASP A 68 2.57 -11.48 -16.82
CA ASP A 68 2.86 -11.27 -18.25
C ASP A 68 4.35 -11.38 -18.63
N VAL A 69 4.87 -12.60 -18.51
CA VAL A 69 6.21 -12.99 -19.00
C VAL A 69 6.23 -13.24 -20.51
N GLY A 70 5.22 -12.80 -21.27
CA GLY A 70 5.09 -13.09 -22.71
C GLY A 70 6.23 -12.53 -23.57
N LEU A 71 6.89 -11.47 -23.10
CA LEU A 71 8.08 -10.89 -23.71
C LEU A 71 9.39 -11.32 -23.03
N SER A 72 9.32 -12.16 -21.99
CA SER A 72 10.50 -12.57 -21.24
C SER A 72 11.45 -13.38 -22.10
N THR A 73 12.76 -13.27 -21.83
CA THR A 73 13.78 -13.95 -22.61
C THR A 73 14.91 -14.45 -21.73
N MET A 74 15.45 -15.63 -22.06
CA MET A 74 16.64 -16.19 -21.45
C MET A 74 17.90 -15.74 -22.19
N LEU A 75 18.96 -15.39 -21.45
CA LEU A 75 20.26 -15.06 -22.04
C LEU A 75 21.04 -16.33 -22.43
N HIS A 76 21.66 -16.36 -23.61
CA HIS A 76 22.60 -17.41 -24.00
C HIS A 76 24.03 -16.97 -23.66
N PRO A 77 24.82 -17.78 -22.92
CA PRO A 77 26.26 -17.56 -22.84
C PRO A 77 26.87 -18.04 -24.15
N ASP A 78 27.14 -17.14 -25.10
CA ASP A 78 27.86 -17.52 -26.31
C ASP A 78 29.33 -17.78 -26.00
N THR A 79 29.83 -18.86 -26.60
CA THR A 79 31.09 -19.56 -26.35
C THR A 79 32.32 -18.83 -26.90
N SER A 80 32.44 -17.52 -26.70
CA SER A 80 33.67 -16.80 -27.05
C SER A 80 33.94 -15.62 -26.12
N ASN A 81 34.88 -15.84 -25.22
CA ASN A 81 35.79 -14.89 -24.58
C ASN A 81 35.21 -13.60 -23.96
N THR A 82 35.32 -13.57 -22.62
CA THR A 82 35.48 -12.38 -21.75
C THR A 82 34.30 -11.39 -21.67
N ALA A 83 33.51 -11.56 -20.60
CA ALA A 83 32.76 -10.53 -19.88
C ALA A 83 31.82 -9.65 -20.72
N THR A 84 30.63 -10.14 -21.04
CA THR A 84 29.34 -9.44 -20.83
C THR A 84 28.16 -10.26 -21.36
N LEU A 85 27.13 -10.45 -20.54
CA LEU A 85 25.94 -11.25 -20.84
C LEU A 85 24.91 -10.36 -21.59
N TYR A 86 24.88 -10.38 -22.92
CA TYR A 86 23.90 -9.64 -23.72
C TYR A 86 23.23 -10.52 -24.78
N LYS A 87 22.00 -10.17 -25.18
CA LYS A 87 21.32 -10.73 -26.35
C LYS A 87 20.87 -9.60 -27.27
N ASP A 88 21.24 -9.69 -28.55
CA ASP A 88 20.86 -8.75 -29.60
C ASP A 88 19.44 -9.07 -30.09
N THR A 89 18.49 -8.15 -29.88
CA THR A 89 17.08 -8.31 -30.27
C THR A 89 16.42 -6.95 -30.49
N SER A 90 15.45 -6.88 -31.41
CA SER A 90 14.66 -5.67 -31.64
C SER A 90 13.98 -5.17 -30.35
N PRO A 91 13.95 -3.85 -30.07
CA PRO A 91 13.26 -3.30 -28.92
C PRO A 91 11.78 -3.71 -28.88
N VAL A 92 11.37 -4.26 -27.73
CA VAL A 92 9.99 -4.65 -27.40
C VAL A 92 9.71 -4.20 -25.97
N GLY A 93 8.48 -3.78 -25.70
CA GLY A 93 8.04 -3.25 -24.41
C GLY A 93 7.15 -2.02 -24.55
N THR A 94 6.73 -1.46 -23.42
CA THR A 94 5.87 -0.27 -23.38
C THR A 94 6.71 1.00 -23.28
N LEU A 95 6.60 1.93 -24.24
CA LEU A 95 7.53 3.04 -24.52
C LEU A 95 8.17 3.73 -23.30
N CYS A 96 7.39 4.08 -22.26
CA CYS A 96 7.90 4.80 -21.09
C CYS A 96 8.73 3.94 -20.11
N TYR A 97 8.69 2.61 -20.24
CA TYR A 97 9.38 1.65 -19.37
C TYR A 97 10.52 0.93 -20.10
N ILE A 98 10.69 1.17 -21.40
CA ILE A 98 11.79 0.60 -22.18
C ILE A 98 13.08 1.27 -21.73
N ASP A 99 14.05 0.44 -21.36
CA ASP A 99 15.42 0.88 -21.09
C ASP A 99 15.99 1.64 -22.32
N PRO A 100 16.36 2.93 -22.17
CA PRO A 100 16.81 3.75 -23.29
C PRO A 100 18.09 3.24 -23.95
N GLU A 101 18.96 2.56 -23.19
CA GLU A 101 20.16 1.95 -23.74
C GLU A 101 19.84 0.70 -24.53
N TYR A 102 18.94 -0.15 -24.03
CA TYR A 102 18.40 -1.29 -24.78
C TYR A 102 17.68 -0.83 -26.06
N GLN A 103 16.87 0.23 -26.00
CA GLN A 103 16.21 0.79 -27.17
C GLN A 103 17.22 1.23 -28.25
N ARG A 104 18.35 1.81 -27.84
CA ARG A 104 19.39 2.30 -28.75
C ARG A 104 20.29 1.18 -29.29
N THR A 105 20.60 0.18 -28.47
CA THR A 105 21.64 -0.82 -28.77
C THR A 105 21.10 -2.20 -29.17
N GLY A 106 19.83 -2.49 -28.88
CA GLY A 106 19.24 -3.83 -29.01
C GLY A 106 19.68 -4.81 -27.91
N LEU A 107 20.59 -4.41 -27.02
CA LEU A 107 21.17 -5.28 -25.99
C LEU A 107 20.34 -5.26 -24.71
N VAL A 108 19.68 -6.38 -24.41
CA VAL A 108 18.92 -6.55 -23.18
C VAL A 108 19.78 -7.12 -22.06
N SER A 109 19.56 -6.63 -20.83
CA SER A 109 20.22 -7.15 -19.63
C SER A 109 19.29 -7.11 -18.41
N PRO A 110 19.63 -7.75 -17.27
CA PRO A 110 18.90 -7.56 -16.02
C PRO A 110 18.73 -6.09 -15.60
N LYS A 111 19.66 -5.21 -16.02
CA LYS A 111 19.56 -3.76 -15.77
C LYS A 111 18.46 -3.08 -16.58
N SER A 112 17.93 -3.72 -17.62
CA SER A 112 16.77 -3.22 -18.36
C SER A 112 15.50 -3.33 -17.52
N ASP A 113 15.34 -4.42 -16.76
CA ASP A 113 14.25 -4.54 -15.78
C ASP A 113 14.42 -3.57 -14.60
N VAL A 114 15.67 -3.26 -14.21
CA VAL A 114 15.95 -2.26 -13.16
C VAL A 114 15.46 -0.87 -13.58
N TYR A 115 15.64 -0.49 -14.85
CA TYR A 115 15.10 0.78 -15.37
C TYR A 115 13.57 0.81 -15.25
N ALA A 116 12.90 -0.24 -15.74
CA ALA A 116 11.45 -0.35 -15.66
C ALA A 116 10.95 -0.35 -14.21
N PHE A 117 11.68 -1.00 -13.29
CA PHE A 117 11.40 -0.98 -11.85
C PHE A 117 11.47 0.44 -11.29
N GLY A 118 12.49 1.21 -11.65
CA GLY A 118 12.60 2.63 -11.27
C GLY A 118 11.35 3.43 -11.67
N MET A 119 10.92 3.30 -12.93
CA MET A 119 9.70 3.95 -13.42
C MET A 119 8.43 3.53 -12.64
N VAL A 120 8.29 2.24 -12.32
CA VAL A 120 7.19 1.74 -11.47
C VAL A 120 7.23 2.38 -10.08
N VAL A 121 8.39 2.50 -9.44
CA VAL A 121 8.52 3.13 -8.12
C VAL A 121 8.15 4.61 -8.19
N LEU A 122 8.60 5.35 -9.21
CA LEU A 122 8.22 6.75 -9.39
C LEU A 122 6.70 6.92 -9.53
N GLN A 123 6.01 6.00 -10.20
CA GLN A 123 4.55 6.02 -10.28
C GLN A 123 3.87 5.60 -8.99
N LEU A 124 4.44 4.66 -8.22
CA LEU A 124 3.93 4.35 -6.89
C LEU A 124 3.94 5.59 -5.99
N LEU A 125 4.98 6.42 -6.06
CA LEU A 125 5.09 7.65 -5.25
C LEU A 125 4.11 8.74 -5.69
N THR A 126 3.91 8.91 -6.99
CA THR A 126 3.23 10.10 -7.55
C THR A 126 1.81 9.84 -8.05
N ALA A 127 1.45 8.58 -8.33
CA ALA A 127 0.25 8.20 -9.08
C ALA A 127 0.07 8.97 -10.41
N LYS A 128 1.17 9.45 -11.01
CA LYS A 128 1.17 10.20 -12.28
C LYS A 128 1.45 9.29 -13.48
N PRO A 129 1.06 9.71 -14.70
CA PRO A 129 1.49 9.05 -15.93
C PRO A 129 3.02 8.99 -16.05
N ALA A 130 3.55 7.93 -16.66
CA ALA A 130 4.99 7.71 -16.77
C ALA A 130 5.72 8.71 -17.69
N ILE A 131 5.00 9.43 -18.55
CA ILE A 131 5.60 10.39 -19.48
C ILE A 131 6.29 11.54 -18.73
N ALA A 132 7.57 11.78 -19.06
CA ALA A 132 8.43 12.78 -18.41
C ALA A 132 8.52 12.66 -16.86
N LEU A 133 8.14 11.52 -16.29
CA LEU A 133 7.99 11.37 -14.85
C LEU A 133 9.33 11.44 -14.11
N ALA A 134 10.35 10.74 -14.61
CA ALA A 134 11.70 10.77 -14.02
C ALA A 134 12.24 12.19 -13.91
N ARG A 135 12.18 12.96 -15.01
CA ARG A 135 12.58 14.38 -15.03
C ARG A 135 11.76 15.23 -14.06
N THR A 136 10.45 15.01 -13.99
CA THR A 136 9.57 15.75 -13.08
C THR A 136 9.94 15.51 -11.61
N VAL A 137 10.25 14.26 -11.26
CA VAL A 137 10.67 13.90 -9.90
C VAL A 137 12.07 14.42 -9.58
N GLU A 138 13.01 14.34 -10.52
CA GLU A 138 14.35 14.91 -10.40
C GLU A 138 14.29 16.41 -10.10
N MET A 139 13.57 17.18 -10.91
CA MET A 139 13.39 18.62 -10.68
C MET A 139 12.74 18.91 -9.33
N ALA A 140 11.73 18.14 -8.93
CA ALA A 140 11.07 18.32 -7.63
C ALA A 140 12.00 18.03 -6.44
N ILE A 141 12.97 17.13 -6.60
CA ILE A 141 13.98 16.86 -5.55
C ILE A 141 15.00 18.00 -5.50
N ASP A 142 15.47 18.47 -6.65
CA ASP A 142 16.42 19.58 -6.75
C ASP A 142 15.86 20.89 -6.18
N ASP A 143 14.56 21.15 -6.43
CA ASP A 143 13.82 22.30 -5.91
C ASP A 143 13.27 22.10 -4.48
N ASP A 144 13.58 20.97 -3.83
CA ASP A 144 13.09 20.56 -2.50
C ASP A 144 11.55 20.64 -2.35
N CYS A 145 10.83 20.28 -3.41
CA CYS A 145 9.36 20.32 -3.54
C CYS A 145 8.76 18.93 -3.84
N LEU A 146 9.42 17.86 -3.39
CA LEU A 146 8.99 16.47 -3.63
C LEU A 146 7.56 16.22 -3.11
N ASP A 147 7.22 16.77 -1.95
CA ASP A 147 5.91 16.71 -1.31
C ASP A 147 4.76 17.12 -2.24
N ARG A 148 4.98 18.10 -3.11
CA ARG A 148 3.95 18.61 -4.04
C ARG A 148 3.61 17.66 -5.17
N ILE A 149 4.48 16.70 -5.45
CA ILE A 149 4.27 15.74 -6.55
C ILE A 149 3.90 14.35 -6.06
N LEU A 150 4.04 14.08 -4.76
CA LEU A 150 3.55 12.85 -4.14
C LEU A 150 2.04 12.76 -4.22
N ASP A 151 1.53 11.53 -4.25
CA ASP A 151 0.10 11.28 -4.21
C ASP A 151 -0.45 11.55 -2.79
N ALA A 152 -1.09 12.71 -2.61
CA ALA A 152 -1.69 13.12 -1.33
C ALA A 152 -2.78 12.15 -0.83
N GLU A 153 -3.41 11.39 -1.74
CA GLU A 153 -4.47 10.44 -1.41
C GLU A 153 -3.92 9.15 -0.78
N ALA A 154 -2.61 8.92 -0.85
CA ALA A 154 -1.96 7.78 -0.22
C ALA A 154 -1.72 7.96 1.29
N GLY A 155 -2.08 9.12 1.84
CA GLY A 155 -1.91 9.50 3.25
C GLY A 155 -0.63 10.30 3.51
N ASN A 156 -0.23 10.34 4.78
CA ASN A 156 0.93 11.12 5.21
C ASN A 156 2.24 10.36 4.93
N TRP A 157 2.93 10.74 3.87
CA TRP A 157 4.21 10.16 3.48
C TRP A 157 5.32 10.49 4.48
N PRO A 158 6.16 9.53 4.87
CA PRO A 158 7.35 9.79 5.69
C PRO A 158 8.42 10.47 4.82
N ALA A 159 8.65 11.77 5.02
CA ALA A 159 9.36 12.63 4.06
C ALA A 159 10.79 12.15 3.73
N GLU A 160 11.56 11.78 4.75
CA GLU A 160 12.96 11.35 4.61
C GLU A 160 13.07 10.03 3.85
N GLU A 161 12.32 9.02 4.28
CA GLU A 161 12.22 7.71 3.63
C GLU A 161 11.69 7.80 2.21
N THR A 162 10.73 8.70 1.97
CA THR A 162 10.16 8.91 0.64
C THR A 162 11.18 9.54 -0.30
N LYS A 163 11.95 10.52 0.19
CA LYS A 163 13.06 11.13 -0.56
C LYS A 163 14.14 10.11 -0.88
N GLU A 164 14.52 9.25 0.08
CA GLU A 164 15.46 8.14 -0.16
C GLU A 164 14.97 7.18 -1.25
N LEU A 165 13.70 6.77 -1.20
CA LEU A 165 13.11 5.89 -2.22
C LEU A 165 13.05 6.56 -3.60
N ALA A 166 12.70 7.84 -3.65
CA ALA A 166 12.65 8.60 -4.90
C ALA A 166 14.03 8.73 -5.55
N ILE A 167 15.08 9.04 -4.78
CA ILE A 167 16.46 9.08 -5.25
C ILE A 167 16.91 7.71 -5.74
N LEU A 168 16.60 6.64 -5.00
CA LEU A 168 16.91 5.28 -5.43
C LEU A 168 16.23 4.94 -6.76
N ALA A 169 14.96 5.33 -6.93
CA ALA A 169 14.21 5.13 -8.17
C ALA A 169 14.82 5.91 -9.34
N LEU A 170 15.24 7.16 -9.14
CA LEU A 170 15.93 7.95 -10.16
C LEU A 170 17.26 7.31 -10.59
N ARG A 171 18.05 6.81 -9.63
CA ARG A 171 19.27 6.05 -9.92
C ARG A 171 18.99 4.77 -10.72
N CYS A 172 17.83 4.15 -10.54
CA CYS A 172 17.40 3.02 -11.37
C CYS A 172 17.10 3.45 -12.82
N THR A 173 16.65 4.69 -13.02
CA THR A 173 16.30 5.26 -14.33
C THR A 173 17.48 5.90 -15.08
N GLU A 174 18.72 5.72 -14.61
CA GLU A 174 19.91 6.23 -15.31
C GLU A 174 19.99 5.74 -16.76
N LEU A 175 20.41 6.63 -17.66
CA LEU A 175 20.47 6.33 -19.10
C LEU A 175 21.43 5.18 -19.41
N ARG A 176 22.50 5.07 -18.63
CA ARG A 176 23.52 4.04 -18.77
C ARG A 176 23.31 2.93 -17.74
N HIS A 177 23.16 1.71 -18.23
CA HIS A 177 22.89 0.51 -17.44
C HIS A 177 23.95 0.21 -16.36
N ARG A 178 25.21 0.63 -16.58
CA ARG A 178 26.30 0.47 -15.61
C ARG A 178 26.22 1.43 -14.41
N ASP A 179 25.54 2.56 -14.57
CA ASP A 179 25.37 3.57 -13.52
C ASP A 179 24.16 3.23 -12.63
N ARG A 180 23.26 2.36 -13.09
CA ARG A 180 22.12 1.84 -12.32
C ARG A 180 22.57 0.96 -11.15
N PRO A 181 21.92 1.04 -9.98
CA PRO A 181 22.26 0.20 -8.82
C PRO A 181 21.98 -1.28 -9.07
N ASP A 182 22.65 -2.14 -8.29
CA ASP A 182 22.39 -3.58 -8.30
C ASP A 182 21.14 -3.92 -7.50
N LEU A 183 20.27 -4.77 -8.07
CA LEU A 183 18.98 -5.08 -7.48
C LEU A 183 19.09 -5.83 -6.15
N ARG A 184 20.03 -6.77 -6.02
CA ARG A 184 20.22 -7.59 -4.82
C ARG A 184 21.04 -6.86 -3.76
N ASN A 185 22.10 -6.16 -4.17
CA ASN A 185 23.11 -5.64 -3.26
C ASN A 185 22.87 -4.18 -2.83
N GLN A 186 22.08 -3.41 -3.60
CA GLN A 186 21.81 -2.01 -3.30
C GLN A 186 20.32 -1.72 -3.15
N ILE A 187 19.48 -2.16 -4.11
CA ILE A 187 18.05 -1.83 -4.12
C ILE A 187 17.29 -2.59 -3.01
N LEU A 188 17.38 -3.92 -2.96
CA LEU A 188 16.65 -4.72 -1.97
C LEU A 188 16.99 -4.34 -0.51
N PRO A 189 18.27 -4.14 -0.12
CA PRO A 189 18.59 -3.73 1.25
C PRO A 189 17.99 -2.37 1.63
N ALA A 190 17.92 -1.41 0.68
CA ALA A 190 17.25 -0.14 0.93
C ALA A 190 15.74 -0.34 1.14
N LEU A 191 15.09 -1.16 0.30
CA LEU A 191 13.66 -1.47 0.44
C LEU A 191 13.34 -2.25 1.72
N GLU A 192 14.24 -3.10 2.22
CA GLU A 192 14.07 -3.80 3.51
C GLU A 192 14.17 -2.84 4.71
N LYS A 193 14.99 -1.77 4.63
CA LYS A 193 14.97 -0.71 5.65
C LYS A 193 13.62 0.02 5.65
N LEU A 194 13.14 0.41 4.48
CA LEU A 194 11.86 1.11 4.31
C LEU A 194 10.66 0.24 4.72
N LYS A 195 10.79 -1.08 4.60
CA LYS A 195 9.78 -2.04 5.08
C LYS A 195 9.50 -1.87 6.57
N MET A 196 10.51 -1.64 7.41
CA MET A 196 10.31 -1.48 8.85
C MET A 196 9.39 -0.29 9.17
N VAL A 197 9.56 0.81 8.43
CA VAL A 197 8.74 2.02 8.55
C VAL A 197 7.31 1.75 8.07
N ALA A 198 7.16 1.04 6.93
CA ALA A 198 5.87 0.65 6.41
C ALA A 198 5.11 -0.34 7.33
N ASP A 199 5.79 -1.32 7.91
CA ASP A 199 5.19 -2.30 8.82
C ASP A 199 4.69 -1.60 10.09
N LYS A 200 5.47 -0.69 10.68
CA LYS A 200 5.03 0.12 11.83
C LYS A 200 3.79 0.96 11.51
N ALA A 201 3.74 1.58 10.34
CA ALA A 201 2.59 2.37 9.90
C ALA A 201 1.35 1.51 9.65
N ARG A 202 1.52 0.31 9.07
CA ARG A 202 0.44 -0.65 8.90
C ARG A 202 -0.13 -1.06 10.25
N ASP A 203 0.72 -1.40 11.21
CA ASP A 203 0.28 -1.89 12.52
C ASP A 203 -0.54 -0.82 13.27
N LEU A 204 -0.14 0.46 13.14
CA LEU A 204 -0.92 1.61 13.63
C LEU A 204 -2.25 1.79 12.88
N ALA A 205 -2.31 1.49 11.59
CA ALA A 205 -3.54 1.59 10.79
C ALA A 205 -4.51 0.43 11.07
N THR A 206 -4.00 -0.74 11.46
CA THR A 206 -4.80 -1.94 11.81
C THR A 206 -5.11 -2.07 13.30
N SER A 207 -4.55 -1.20 14.15
CA SER A 207 -4.85 -1.25 15.58
C SER A 207 -6.35 -1.04 15.80
N PRO A 208 -7.01 -1.86 16.65
CA PRO A 208 -8.40 -1.63 17.00
C PRO A 208 -8.54 -0.20 17.55
N PRO A 209 -9.69 0.48 17.32
CA PRO A 209 -9.88 1.84 17.80
C PRO A 209 -9.51 1.91 19.28
N THR A 210 -8.67 2.88 19.64
CA THR A 210 -8.18 3.12 21.01
C THR A 210 -9.28 3.52 21.99
N GLY A 211 -10.55 3.42 21.57
CA GLY A 211 -11.73 3.75 22.35
C GLY A 211 -12.64 2.54 22.54
N PRO A 212 -13.57 2.63 23.51
CA PRO A 212 -14.61 1.62 23.69
C PRO A 212 -15.42 1.42 22.40
N PRO A 213 -15.75 0.17 22.04
CA PRO A 213 -16.75 -0.11 21.02
C PRO A 213 -18.02 0.73 21.24
N SER A 214 -18.61 1.25 20.16
CA SER A 214 -19.74 2.19 20.23
C SER A 214 -20.94 1.66 21.02
N HIS A 215 -21.19 0.34 20.96
CA HIS A 215 -22.27 -0.31 21.70
C HIS A 215 -22.01 -0.41 23.22
N PHE A 216 -20.82 -0.07 23.70
CA PHE A 216 -20.53 0.06 25.13
C PHE A 216 -20.86 1.47 25.65
N ILE A 217 -21.08 2.44 24.76
CA ILE A 217 -21.31 3.84 25.12
C ILE A 217 -22.79 4.09 25.38
N CYS A 218 -23.11 4.66 26.54
CA CYS A 218 -24.45 5.11 26.89
C CYS A 218 -24.89 6.24 25.95
N PRO A 219 -26.04 6.12 25.26
CA PRO A 219 -26.54 7.18 24.38
C PRO A 219 -26.85 8.50 25.09
N ILE A 220 -27.19 8.48 26.38
CA ILE A 220 -27.47 9.66 27.21
C ILE A 220 -26.17 10.29 27.71
N LEU A 221 -25.37 9.52 28.47
CA LEU A 221 -24.17 10.03 29.15
C LEU A 221 -22.94 10.19 28.25
N LYS A 222 -22.93 9.58 27.06
CA LYS A 222 -21.80 9.53 26.13
C LYS A 222 -20.49 8.94 26.71
N VAL A 223 -20.61 8.12 27.77
CA VAL A 223 -19.51 7.37 28.39
C VAL A 223 -19.82 5.87 28.42
N VAL A 224 -18.81 5.04 28.71
CA VAL A 224 -18.99 3.58 28.85
C VAL A 224 -20.01 3.27 29.95
N MET A 225 -21.03 2.46 29.62
CA MET A 225 -22.04 2.02 30.58
C MET A 225 -21.40 1.25 31.74
N ASN A 226 -21.79 1.57 32.96
CA ASN A 226 -21.38 0.84 34.16
C ASN A 226 -22.41 -0.22 34.54
N ASP A 227 -23.70 0.07 34.37
CA ASP A 227 -24.79 -0.87 34.58
C ASP A 227 -25.77 -0.79 33.39
N PRO A 228 -25.51 -1.55 32.30
CA PRO A 228 -26.31 -1.47 31.09
C PRO A 228 -27.69 -2.13 31.27
N CYS A 229 -28.75 -1.43 30.87
CA CYS A 229 -30.10 -1.95 30.79
C CYS A 229 -30.77 -1.58 29.46
N VAL A 230 -31.70 -2.41 29.02
CA VAL A 230 -32.49 -2.21 27.79
C VAL A 230 -33.83 -1.58 28.15
N ALA A 231 -34.15 -0.46 27.51
CA ALA A 231 -35.47 0.17 27.61
C ALA A 231 -36.45 -0.40 26.56
N ALA A 232 -37.73 -0.04 26.68
CA ALA A 232 -38.79 -0.55 25.79
C ALA A 232 -38.63 -0.17 24.30
N ASP A 233 -37.74 0.78 23.98
CA ASP A 233 -37.36 1.13 22.62
C ASP A 233 -36.30 0.18 22.00
N GLY A 234 -35.79 -0.79 22.77
CA GLY A 234 -34.81 -1.78 22.34
C GLY A 234 -33.36 -1.31 22.42
N TYR A 235 -33.09 -0.09 22.88
CA TYR A 235 -31.73 0.42 23.04
C TYR A 235 -31.20 0.16 24.46
N SER A 236 -29.87 0.04 24.56
CA SER A 236 -29.17 -0.08 25.85
C SER A 236 -28.69 1.27 26.36
N TYR A 237 -28.92 1.54 27.64
CA TYR A 237 -28.52 2.74 28.35
C TYR A 237 -27.84 2.38 29.67
N ASP A 238 -27.11 3.32 30.26
CA ASP A 238 -26.71 3.20 31.66
C ASP A 238 -27.95 3.38 32.54
N ARG A 239 -28.16 2.44 33.48
CA ARG A 239 -29.36 2.39 34.33
C ARG A 239 -29.70 3.72 34.96
N LYS A 240 -28.73 4.38 35.59
CA LYS A 240 -28.98 5.65 36.30
C LYS A 240 -29.49 6.73 35.35
N ALA A 241 -28.87 6.80 34.17
CA ALA A 241 -29.20 7.82 33.17
C ALA A 241 -30.59 7.65 32.57
N ILE A 242 -31.00 6.40 32.28
CA ILE A 242 -32.33 6.16 31.73
C ILE A 242 -33.41 6.26 32.79
N GLU A 243 -33.13 5.88 34.04
CA GLU A 243 -34.06 6.08 35.17
C GLU A 243 -34.36 7.56 35.37
N GLU A 244 -33.33 8.42 35.41
CA GLU A 244 -33.49 9.88 35.49
C GLU A 244 -34.26 10.44 34.28
N TRP A 245 -33.97 9.96 33.07
CA TRP A 245 -34.66 10.43 31.86
C TRP A 245 -36.16 10.12 31.88
N VAL A 246 -36.55 8.90 32.27
CA VAL A 246 -37.96 8.47 32.24
C VAL A 246 -38.79 9.02 33.41
N GLU A 247 -38.16 9.61 34.43
CA GLU A 247 -38.87 10.38 35.45
C GLU A 247 -39.45 11.67 34.86
N GLU A 248 -38.69 12.35 34.01
CA GLU A 248 -39.07 13.63 33.42
C GLU A 248 -39.71 13.50 32.03
N ASN A 249 -39.55 12.36 31.35
CA ASN A 249 -39.95 12.17 29.95
C ASN A 249 -40.68 10.84 29.72
N ASP A 250 -41.59 10.83 28.75
CA ASP A 250 -42.29 9.62 28.27
C ASP A 250 -41.82 9.16 26.88
N THR A 251 -40.68 9.66 26.42
CA THR A 251 -40.14 9.44 25.07
C THR A 251 -38.75 8.81 25.08
N SER A 252 -38.39 8.10 24.02
CA SER A 252 -37.07 7.50 23.81
C SER A 252 -35.98 8.57 23.67
N PRO A 253 -34.86 8.49 24.41
CA PRO A 253 -33.73 9.41 24.26
C PRO A 253 -33.07 9.41 22.88
N ILE A 254 -33.20 8.31 22.11
CA ILE A 254 -32.60 8.20 20.78
C ILE A 254 -33.57 8.64 19.69
N THR A 255 -34.82 8.17 19.75
CA THR A 255 -35.76 8.34 18.63
C THR A 255 -36.76 9.48 18.85
N SER A 256 -36.82 10.03 20.07
CA SER A 256 -37.85 10.99 20.50
C SER A 256 -39.30 10.49 20.34
N MET A 257 -39.50 9.19 20.10
CA MET A 257 -40.83 8.58 20.02
C MET A 257 -41.33 8.16 21.41
N PRO A 258 -42.65 8.14 21.67
CA PRO A 258 -43.21 7.66 22.94
C PRO A 258 -42.74 6.24 23.28
N LEU A 259 -42.32 6.04 24.53
CA LEU A 259 -41.93 4.71 25.01
C LEU A 259 -43.18 3.86 25.25
N PRO A 260 -43.22 2.59 24.77
CA PRO A 260 -44.34 1.69 25.04
C PRO A 260 -44.61 1.46 26.53
N ASN A 261 -43.56 1.46 27.34
CA ASN A 261 -43.60 1.42 28.80
C ASN A 261 -42.25 1.87 29.38
N LYS A 262 -42.18 2.08 30.69
CA LYS A 262 -40.96 2.48 31.42
C LYS A 262 -40.20 1.30 32.03
N SER A 263 -40.40 0.07 31.52
CA SER A 263 -39.67 -1.09 32.04
C SER A 263 -38.22 -1.08 31.56
N LEU A 264 -37.32 -1.45 32.47
CA LEU A 264 -35.88 -1.54 32.21
C LEU A 264 -35.40 -2.95 32.51
N ILE A 265 -34.87 -3.62 31.49
CA ILE A 265 -34.39 -5.01 31.61
C ILE A 265 -32.86 -4.99 31.72
N PRO A 266 -32.25 -5.57 32.77
CA PRO A 266 -30.79 -5.66 32.87
C PRO A 266 -30.16 -6.37 31.65
N ASN A 267 -29.07 -5.82 31.11
CA ASN A 267 -28.35 -6.42 29.97
C ASN A 267 -27.04 -7.07 30.44
N TYR A 268 -27.13 -8.24 31.05
CA TYR A 268 -25.96 -8.96 31.58
C TYR A 268 -24.94 -9.36 30.51
N THR A 269 -25.38 -9.62 29.28
CA THR A 269 -24.49 -9.93 28.16
C THR A 269 -23.59 -8.75 27.83
N LEU A 270 -24.17 -7.55 27.73
CA LEU A 270 -23.42 -6.32 27.48
C LEU A 270 -22.53 -5.96 28.68
N LEU A 271 -23.01 -6.13 29.91
CA LEU A 271 -22.21 -5.92 31.11
C LEU A 271 -20.97 -6.82 31.15
N SER A 272 -21.12 -8.11 30.82
CA SER A 272 -20.01 -9.07 30.73
C SER A 272 -19.00 -8.66 29.66
N ALA A 273 -19.46 -8.26 28.47
CA ALA A 273 -18.61 -7.79 27.39
C ALA A 273 -17.82 -6.52 27.76
N ILE A 274 -18.46 -5.55 28.41
CA ILE A 274 -17.82 -4.32 28.90
C ILE A 274 -16.76 -4.66 29.96
N THR A 275 -17.07 -5.56 30.89
CA THR A 275 -16.15 -5.96 31.97
C THR A 275 -14.92 -6.67 31.40
N HIS A 276 -15.12 -7.59 30.46
CA HIS A 276 -14.02 -8.26 29.77
C HIS A 276 -13.13 -7.27 29.02
N TRP A 277 -13.73 -6.33 28.29
CA TRP A 277 -13.00 -5.27 27.60
C TRP A 277 -12.20 -4.38 28.56
N LYS A 278 -12.79 -3.92 29.67
CA LYS A 278 -12.08 -3.13 30.70
C LYS A 278 -10.88 -3.91 31.28
N SER A 279 -11.00 -5.24 31.45
CA SER A 279 -9.91 -6.07 31.98
C SER A 279 -8.75 -6.30 31.00
N GLY A 280 -9.00 -6.22 29.69
CA GLY A 280 -7.98 -6.36 28.65
C GLY A 280 -7.21 -5.07 28.34
N GLN A 281 -7.52 -3.97 29.03
CA GLN A 281 -6.82 -2.68 28.89
C GLN A 281 -5.78 -2.41 30.00
N CYS A 282 -5.64 -3.30 30.98
CA CYS A 282 -4.67 -3.22 32.07
C CYS A 282 -3.37 -3.96 31.74
#